data_AF-A0AAE8LY62-F1
#
_entry.id   AF-A0AAE8LY62-F1
#
_cell.length_a   1.000
_cell.length_b   1.000
_cell.length_c   1.000
_cell.angle_alpha   90.00
_cell.angle_beta   90.00
_cell.angle_gamma   90.00
#
_symmetry.space_group_name_H-M   'P 1'
#
loop_
_entity.id
_entity.type
_entity.pdbx_description
1 polymer ?
#
loop_
_entity_poly.entity_id
_entity_poly.type
_entity_poly.pdbx_seq_one_letter_code
_entity_poly.pdbx_strand_id
1 'polypeptide(L)'
;MGSFAEFPESFVRPWKELLQSRREEQEDDFPSYYVNNIDSLITTSSPKSLYVGTGHSIYTRALLPAILSAKHSVQLITCYWAASPSLDAIRDTLGRLATARIEANVQTRLQMTIGFSSFGLFQKLFHPASRDGYVYDPSKWSKLGLPDQQLLQNARIDLTVKSIFFTPLSVMHPKFVIVDGKRAWVPSCNVSWERWFEGCVEVEGAIVDRLLAFYDRVWGQGDEPRRTPDSKDDAHIGHHAQSRLQASGEASATQQIEFPANGPVPTIFLPSPHHRNPKFSFFPFLAQVDPPMTPLNAALLTLFTNAQRKITILTPNVTSWPVVESLLDALARGVDVQIRTSKGMMLIEQLVTAGTTTSWCLRKFIQRYNDLVNQPRSSDPENQAPAPARRQTRRRR
;
A
#
# COMPACT_ATOMS: atom_id res chain seq x y z
N MET A 1 -3.62 -34.44 6.02
CA MET A 1 -3.78 -32.98 6.24
C MET A 1 -2.38 -32.39 6.19
N GLY A 2 -2.01 -31.70 5.11
CA GLY A 2 -0.72 -31.01 5.07
C GLY A 2 -0.76 -29.88 6.08
N SER A 3 0.30 -29.74 6.89
CA SER A 3 0.43 -28.58 7.77
C SER A 3 0.33 -27.33 6.90
N PHE A 4 -0.62 -26.44 7.19
CA PHE A 4 -0.57 -25.10 6.63
C PHE A 4 0.83 -24.56 6.94
N ALA A 5 1.51 -24.01 5.94
CA ALA A 5 2.75 -23.30 6.23
C ALA A 5 2.42 -22.28 7.32
N GLU A 6 3.27 -22.11 8.31
CA GLU A 6 3.12 -21.07 9.33
C GLU A 6 4.25 -20.05 9.15
N PHE A 7 4.05 -18.83 9.65
CA PHE A 7 5.16 -17.88 9.69
C PHE A 7 6.24 -18.39 10.64
N PRO A 8 7.53 -18.11 10.35
CA PRO A 8 8.60 -18.46 11.27
C PRO A 8 8.39 -17.78 12.63
N GLU A 9 8.43 -18.56 13.72
CA GLU A 9 8.40 -18.04 15.10
C GLU A 9 9.54 -17.06 15.38
N SER A 10 10.66 -17.20 14.66
CA SER A 10 11.77 -16.24 14.69
C SER A 10 11.36 -14.84 14.22
N PHE A 11 10.28 -14.69 13.47
CA PHE A 11 9.72 -13.40 13.07
C PHE A 11 8.49 -13.02 13.91
N VAL A 12 7.51 -13.92 14.04
CA VAL A 12 6.20 -13.60 14.63
C VAL A 12 6.33 -13.15 16.09
N ARG A 13 7.11 -13.90 16.88
CA ARG A 13 7.31 -13.60 18.30
C ARG A 13 7.94 -12.23 18.54
N PRO A 14 9.14 -11.90 18.01
CA PRO A 14 9.73 -10.58 18.25
C PRO A 14 8.90 -9.43 17.66
N TRP A 15 8.19 -9.65 16.56
CA TRP A 15 7.27 -8.64 16.01
C TRP A 15 6.10 -8.35 16.95
N LYS A 16 5.47 -9.39 17.52
CA LYS A 16 4.39 -9.25 18.52
C LYS A 16 4.89 -8.59 19.80
N GLU A 17 6.03 -9.05 20.32
CA GLU A 17 6.66 -8.49 21.52
C GLU A 17 6.96 -6.99 21.34
N LEU A 18 7.49 -6.60 20.17
CA LEU A 18 7.75 -5.20 19.85
C LEU A 18 6.48 -4.35 19.85
N LEU A 19 5.40 -4.81 19.20
CA LEU A 19 4.11 -4.10 19.21
C LEU A 19 3.52 -4.01 20.62
N GLN A 20 3.58 -5.09 21.40
CA GLN A 20 3.07 -5.12 22.78
C GLN A 20 3.85 -4.19 23.70
N SER A 21 5.18 -4.13 23.54
CA SER A 21 6.05 -3.28 24.36
C SER A 21 5.76 -1.78 24.21
N ARG A 22 5.12 -1.37 23.12
CA ARG A 22 4.76 0.03 22.83
C ARG A 22 3.25 0.21 22.62
N ARG A 23 2.44 -0.62 23.28
CA ARG A 23 0.98 -0.63 23.12
C ARG A 23 0.34 0.73 23.36
N GLU A 24 0.77 1.43 24.42
CA GLU A 24 0.25 2.75 24.81
C GLU A 24 0.43 3.80 23.69
N GLU A 25 1.50 3.70 22.89
CA GLU A 25 1.76 4.63 21.78
C GLU A 25 0.73 4.49 20.63
N GLN A 26 0.00 3.37 20.58
CA GLN A 26 -0.88 2.99 19.46
C GLN A 26 -2.36 3.12 19.79
N GLU A 27 -2.76 3.39 21.04
CA GLU A 27 -4.16 3.35 21.49
C GLU A 27 -5.04 4.36 20.74
N ASP A 28 -4.49 5.55 20.47
CA ASP A 28 -5.15 6.65 19.78
C ASP A 28 -5.04 6.59 18.24
N ASP A 29 -4.40 5.56 17.70
CA ASP A 29 -4.27 5.36 16.26
C ASP A 29 -5.64 5.21 15.58
N PHE A 30 -5.74 5.67 14.33
CA PHE A 30 -6.94 5.55 13.53
C PHE A 30 -6.69 4.74 12.24
N PRO A 31 -7.18 3.49 12.17
CA PRO A 31 -7.85 2.71 13.22
C PRO A 31 -6.87 1.94 14.13
N SER A 32 -7.23 1.69 15.40
CA SER A 32 -6.39 1.01 16.42
C SER A 32 -6.87 -0.41 16.80
N TYR A 33 -7.71 -1.07 16.00
CA TYR A 33 -8.34 -2.36 16.36
C TYR A 33 -7.35 -3.50 16.70
N TYR A 34 -6.12 -3.46 16.17
CA TYR A 34 -5.10 -4.48 16.39
C TYR A 34 -4.41 -4.37 17.75
N VAL A 35 -4.51 -3.23 18.43
CA VAL A 35 -3.84 -2.96 19.72
C VAL A 35 -4.25 -3.97 20.79
N ASN A 36 -5.52 -4.41 20.77
CA ASN A 36 -6.06 -5.38 21.72
C ASN A 36 -6.01 -6.82 21.20
N ASN A 37 -5.72 -7.02 19.91
CA ASN A 37 -5.69 -8.34 19.28
C ASN A 37 -4.75 -8.33 18.07
N ILE A 38 -3.45 -8.48 18.31
CA ILE A 38 -2.44 -8.51 17.24
C ILE A 38 -2.64 -9.71 16.31
N ASP A 39 -3.15 -10.83 16.83
CA ASP A 39 -3.46 -12.03 16.05
C ASP A 39 -4.53 -11.79 14.98
N SER A 40 -5.36 -10.75 15.13
CA SER A 40 -6.30 -10.33 14.07
C SER A 40 -5.59 -9.91 12.77
N LEU A 41 -4.31 -9.54 12.83
CA LEU A 41 -3.51 -9.19 11.66
C LEU A 41 -2.95 -10.41 10.94
N ILE A 42 -2.89 -11.58 11.58
CA ILE A 42 -2.42 -12.82 10.96
C ILE A 42 -3.61 -13.49 10.26
N THR A 43 -3.42 -13.85 9.00
CA THR A 43 -4.45 -14.44 8.13
C THR A 43 -3.80 -15.27 7.03
N THR A 44 -4.54 -15.61 5.99
CA THR A 44 -4.04 -16.23 4.76
C THR A 44 -4.44 -15.41 3.55
N SER A 45 -3.67 -15.53 2.47
CA SER A 45 -4.03 -15.01 1.15
C SER A 45 -3.79 -16.05 0.08
N SER A 46 -4.37 -15.85 -1.10
CA SER A 46 -4.01 -16.55 -2.32
C SER A 46 -3.59 -15.51 -3.36
N PRO A 47 -2.29 -15.15 -3.43
CA PRO A 47 -1.77 -14.27 -4.47
C PRO A 47 -2.03 -14.87 -5.84
N LYS A 48 -2.49 -14.05 -6.79
CA LYS A 48 -2.83 -14.51 -8.16
C LYS A 48 -1.89 -13.96 -9.20
N SER A 49 -1.70 -12.64 -9.18
CA SER A 49 -0.92 -11.95 -10.20
C SER A 49 -0.10 -10.82 -9.57
N LEU A 50 1.09 -10.58 -10.10
CA LEU A 50 1.86 -9.36 -9.89
C LEU A 50 1.95 -8.60 -11.21
N TYR A 51 1.43 -7.39 -11.23
CA TYR A 51 1.56 -6.45 -12.34
C TYR A 51 2.65 -5.43 -12.02
N VAL A 52 3.48 -5.11 -13.01
CA VAL A 52 4.43 -4.00 -12.92
C VAL A 52 4.32 -3.12 -14.16
N GLY A 53 4.54 -1.82 -13.99
CA GLY A 53 4.44 -0.84 -15.07
C GLY A 53 4.24 0.57 -14.52
N THR A 54 3.60 1.45 -15.28
CA THR A 54 3.13 2.75 -14.78
C THR A 54 1.78 2.61 -14.08
N GLY A 55 1.40 3.62 -13.27
CA GLY A 55 0.07 3.65 -12.65
C GLY A 55 -1.06 3.47 -13.66
N HIS A 56 -1.05 4.24 -14.75
CA HIS A 56 -2.04 4.10 -15.82
C HIS A 56 -2.09 2.69 -16.43
N SER A 57 -0.93 2.05 -16.64
CA SER A 57 -0.88 0.69 -17.18
C SER A 57 -1.44 -0.36 -16.21
N ILE A 58 -1.25 -0.16 -14.90
CA ILE A 58 -1.82 -1.02 -13.86
C ILE A 58 -3.34 -0.86 -13.82
N TYR A 59 -3.84 0.38 -13.87
CA TYR A 59 -5.28 0.63 -13.93
C TYR A 59 -5.93 -0.09 -15.11
N THR A 60 -5.42 0.14 -16.32
CA THR A 60 -6.00 -0.38 -17.56
C THR A 60 -5.89 -1.90 -17.70
N ARG A 61 -4.84 -2.53 -17.14
CA ARG A 61 -4.60 -3.98 -17.29
C ARG A 61 -5.19 -4.83 -16.16
N ALA A 62 -5.37 -4.27 -14.97
CA ALA A 62 -5.78 -5.03 -13.79
C ALA A 62 -7.05 -4.47 -13.13
N LEU A 63 -7.03 -3.20 -12.70
CA LEU A 63 -8.08 -2.66 -11.84
C LEU A 63 -9.38 -2.36 -12.61
N LEU A 64 -9.29 -1.71 -13.77
CA LEU A 64 -10.47 -1.32 -14.56
C LEU A 64 -11.22 -2.52 -15.14
N PRO A 65 -10.55 -3.56 -15.69
CA PRO A 65 -11.23 -4.80 -16.07
C PRO A 65 -11.96 -5.47 -14.90
N ALA A 66 -11.36 -5.46 -13.70
CA ALA A 66 -11.99 -6.00 -12.51
C ALA A 66 -13.25 -5.20 -12.11
N ILE A 67 -13.19 -3.87 -12.16
CA ILE A 67 -14.33 -2.98 -11.89
C ILE A 67 -15.46 -3.22 -12.91
N LEU A 68 -15.14 -3.39 -14.20
CA LEU A 68 -16.15 -3.72 -15.23
C LEU A 68 -16.87 -5.04 -14.94
N SER A 69 -16.19 -6.00 -14.31
CA SER A 69 -16.76 -7.31 -13.97
C SER A 69 -17.56 -7.33 -12.66
N ALA A 70 -17.61 -6.22 -11.93
CA ALA A 70 -18.21 -6.17 -10.60
C ALA A 70 -19.73 -6.34 -10.64
N LYS A 71 -20.26 -7.19 -9.75
CA LYS A 71 -21.70 -7.48 -9.65
C LYS A 71 -22.39 -6.78 -8.49
N HIS A 72 -21.71 -6.72 -7.34
CA HIS A 72 -22.29 -6.35 -6.04
C HIS A 72 -21.58 -5.18 -5.38
N SER A 73 -20.24 -5.13 -5.41
CA SER A 73 -19.53 -4.05 -4.75
C SER A 73 -18.16 -3.72 -5.34
N VAL A 74 -17.77 -2.46 -5.21
CA VAL A 74 -16.43 -1.96 -5.56
C VAL A 74 -15.97 -0.96 -4.49
N GLN A 75 -14.78 -1.18 -3.92
CA GLN A 75 -14.12 -0.20 -3.04
C GLN A 75 -12.79 0.20 -3.67
N LEU A 76 -12.72 1.39 -4.27
CA LEU A 76 -11.50 1.97 -4.86
C LEU A 76 -10.93 2.98 -3.87
N ILE A 77 -9.83 2.63 -3.19
CA ILE A 77 -9.13 3.49 -2.24
C ILE A 77 -7.77 3.88 -2.81
N THR A 78 -7.44 5.17 -2.79
CA THR A 78 -6.15 5.73 -3.23
C THR A 78 -5.68 6.82 -2.25
N CYS A 79 -4.41 7.23 -2.29
CA CYS A 79 -4.01 8.42 -1.53
C CYS A 79 -4.28 9.70 -2.30
N TYR A 80 -3.86 9.73 -3.56
CA TYR A 80 -3.94 10.93 -4.40
C TYR A 80 -4.92 10.73 -5.56
N TRP A 81 -5.70 11.76 -5.84
CA TRP A 81 -6.70 11.83 -6.91
C TRP A 81 -6.47 13.07 -7.75
N ALA A 82 -6.16 12.93 -9.04
CA ALA A 82 -5.91 14.09 -9.88
C ALA A 82 -6.29 13.87 -11.34
N ALA A 83 -6.54 14.98 -12.03
CA ALA A 83 -6.69 15.03 -13.48
C ALA A 83 -5.51 14.33 -14.16
N SER A 84 -5.81 13.24 -14.87
CA SER A 84 -4.81 12.33 -15.40
C SER A 84 -5.43 11.32 -16.38
N PRO A 85 -4.61 10.68 -17.22
CA PRO A 85 -5.07 9.56 -18.05
C PRO A 85 -5.68 8.41 -17.24
N SER A 86 -5.21 8.21 -16.00
CA SER A 86 -5.78 7.21 -15.07
C SER A 86 -7.21 7.59 -14.67
N LEU A 87 -7.46 8.87 -14.37
CA LEU A 87 -8.80 9.37 -14.06
C LEU A 87 -9.74 9.30 -15.26
N ASP A 88 -9.26 9.71 -16.44
CA ASP A 88 -10.05 9.60 -17.68
C ASP A 88 -10.46 8.15 -17.95
N ALA A 89 -9.53 7.20 -17.79
CA ALA A 89 -9.82 5.79 -17.95
C ALA A 89 -10.81 5.25 -16.89
N ILE A 90 -10.74 5.73 -15.65
CA ILE A 90 -11.75 5.41 -14.61
C ILE A 90 -13.12 5.92 -15.05
N ARG A 91 -13.24 7.19 -15.43
CA ARG A 91 -14.50 7.80 -15.88
C ARG A 91 -15.13 7.00 -17.02
N ASP A 92 -14.34 6.69 -18.04
CA ASP A 92 -14.80 5.96 -19.22
C ASP A 92 -15.22 4.52 -18.86
N THR A 93 -14.49 3.89 -17.94
CA THR A 93 -14.83 2.55 -17.42
C THR A 93 -16.14 2.56 -16.66
N LEU A 94 -16.39 3.56 -15.82
CA LEU A 94 -17.66 3.69 -15.09
C LEU A 94 -18.83 3.97 -16.03
N GLY A 95 -18.62 4.80 -17.07
CA GLY A 95 -19.61 5.01 -18.13
C GLY A 95 -19.97 3.70 -18.86
N ARG A 96 -18.95 2.92 -19.26
CA ARG A 96 -19.15 1.61 -19.89
C ARG A 96 -19.87 0.61 -18.98
N LEU A 97 -19.51 0.56 -17.69
CA LEU A 97 -20.19 -0.27 -16.71
C LEU A 97 -21.67 0.13 -16.59
N ALA A 98 -21.95 1.43 -16.52
CA ALA A 98 -23.31 1.94 -16.43
C ALA A 98 -24.13 1.54 -17.67
N THR A 99 -23.61 1.79 -18.87
CA THR A 99 -24.26 1.40 -20.13
C THR A 99 -24.55 -0.10 -20.18
N ALA A 100 -23.56 -0.94 -19.89
CA ALA A 100 -23.72 -2.40 -19.91
C ALA A 100 -24.80 -2.88 -18.93
N ARG A 101 -24.90 -2.27 -17.74
CA ARG A 101 -25.92 -2.62 -16.75
C ARG A 101 -27.33 -2.17 -17.14
N ILE A 102 -27.44 -1.00 -17.78
CA ILE A 102 -28.72 -0.50 -18.32
C ILE A 102 -29.22 -1.40 -19.43
N GLU A 103 -28.36 -1.71 -20.41
CA GLU A 103 -28.70 -2.56 -21.56
C GLU A 103 -29.09 -3.98 -21.13
N ALA A 104 -28.38 -4.55 -20.16
CA ALA A 104 -28.70 -5.85 -19.59
C ALA A 104 -29.87 -5.82 -18.59
N ASN A 105 -30.50 -4.66 -18.37
CA ASN A 105 -31.61 -4.46 -17.42
C ASN A 105 -31.33 -5.06 -16.03
N VAL A 106 -30.11 -4.82 -15.51
CA VAL A 106 -29.67 -5.39 -14.23
C VAL A 106 -30.48 -4.81 -13.08
N GLN A 107 -31.17 -5.68 -12.34
CA GLN A 107 -32.05 -5.28 -11.24
C GLN A 107 -31.31 -5.07 -9.91
N THR A 108 -30.23 -5.81 -9.69
CA THR A 108 -29.44 -5.73 -8.46
C THR A 108 -28.67 -4.42 -8.39
N ARG A 109 -28.45 -3.90 -7.18
CA ARG A 109 -27.66 -2.68 -6.96
C ARG A 109 -26.17 -3.01 -6.84
N LEU A 110 -25.33 -2.18 -7.45
CA LEU A 110 -23.88 -2.21 -7.27
C LEU A 110 -23.47 -1.12 -6.28
N GLN A 111 -22.91 -1.49 -5.13
CA GLN A 111 -22.41 -0.55 -4.12
C GLN A 111 -20.97 -0.15 -4.44
N MET A 112 -20.72 1.10 -4.76
CA MET A 112 -19.40 1.60 -5.13
C MET A 112 -18.92 2.68 -4.16
N THR A 113 -17.67 2.59 -3.72
CA THR A 113 -17.01 3.67 -2.98
C THR A 113 -15.71 4.05 -3.65
N ILE A 114 -15.51 5.35 -3.85
CA ILE A 114 -14.24 5.95 -4.25
C ILE A 114 -13.74 6.76 -3.06
N GLY A 115 -12.68 6.27 -2.42
CA GLY A 115 -12.02 6.89 -1.29
C GLY A 115 -10.67 7.46 -1.68
N PHE A 116 -10.39 8.70 -1.28
CA PHE A 116 -9.05 9.27 -1.43
C PHE A 116 -8.62 10.09 -0.23
N SER A 117 -7.34 10.47 -0.14
CA SER A 117 -6.90 11.38 0.92
C SER A 117 -6.75 12.82 0.43
N SER A 118 -6.18 13.02 -0.75
CA SER A 118 -6.01 14.36 -1.30
C SER A 118 -6.12 14.43 -2.82
N PHE A 119 -6.51 15.61 -3.32
CA PHE A 119 -6.50 15.96 -4.74
C PHE A 119 -5.92 17.34 -5.03
N GLY A 120 -5.36 18.01 -4.01
CA GLY A 120 -4.77 19.33 -4.20
C GLY A 120 -4.54 20.09 -2.90
N LEU A 121 -3.72 21.14 -2.98
CA LEU A 121 -3.32 21.94 -1.82
C LEU A 121 -4.49 22.68 -1.15
N PHE A 122 -5.40 23.25 -1.94
CA PHE A 122 -6.60 23.93 -1.41
C PHE A 122 -7.47 23.00 -0.59
N GLN A 123 -7.69 21.76 -1.05
CA GLN A 123 -8.43 20.80 -0.24
C GLN A 123 -7.69 20.53 1.07
N LYS A 124 -6.38 20.26 1.05
CA LYS A 124 -5.62 20.01 2.29
C LYS A 124 -5.76 21.14 3.31
N LEU A 125 -5.79 22.40 2.86
CA LEU A 125 -5.88 23.58 3.73
C LEU A 125 -7.27 23.76 4.38
N PHE A 126 -8.34 23.35 3.70
CA PHE A 126 -9.73 23.55 4.15
C PHE A 126 -10.47 22.24 4.49
N HIS A 127 -9.78 21.10 4.48
CA HIS A 127 -10.39 19.81 4.77
C HIS A 127 -10.76 19.71 6.25
N PRO A 128 -11.92 19.12 6.60
CA PRO A 128 -12.23 18.83 8.01
C PRO A 128 -11.19 17.86 8.58
N ALA A 129 -10.61 18.20 9.72
CA ALA A 129 -9.71 17.31 10.46
C ALA A 129 -10.48 16.25 11.28
N SER A 130 -11.43 15.57 10.64
CA SER A 130 -12.29 14.55 11.27
C SER A 130 -11.92 13.14 10.77
N ARG A 131 -12.06 12.15 11.67
CA ARG A 131 -11.98 10.71 11.32
C ARG A 131 -13.07 10.29 10.33
N ASP A 132 -14.21 10.99 10.33
CA ASP A 132 -15.31 10.77 9.38
C ASP A 132 -15.00 11.34 7.99
N GLY A 133 -13.99 12.21 7.88
CA GLY A 133 -13.60 12.84 6.62
C GLY A 133 -14.68 13.75 6.02
N TYR A 134 -14.78 13.74 4.69
CA TYR A 134 -15.72 14.54 3.91
C TYR A 134 -16.36 13.69 2.82
N VAL A 135 -17.69 13.59 2.82
CA VAL A 135 -18.47 12.90 1.79
C VAL A 135 -18.94 13.92 0.74
N TYR A 136 -18.66 13.64 -0.54
CA TYR A 136 -19.00 14.56 -1.62
C TYR A 136 -20.44 14.38 -2.07
N ASP A 137 -21.18 15.48 -2.07
CA ASP A 137 -22.47 15.56 -2.73
C ASP A 137 -22.34 15.23 -4.23
N PRO A 138 -23.31 14.50 -4.83
CA PRO A 138 -23.26 14.12 -6.23
C PRO A 138 -23.11 15.27 -7.23
N SER A 139 -23.58 16.48 -6.89
CA SER A 139 -23.36 17.69 -7.71
C SER A 139 -21.89 18.05 -7.89
N LYS A 140 -20.99 17.54 -7.04
CA LYS A 140 -19.53 17.80 -7.10
C LYS A 140 -18.76 16.72 -7.87
N TRP A 141 -19.39 15.61 -8.26
CA TRP A 141 -18.70 14.49 -8.91
C TRP A 141 -18.07 14.86 -10.25
N SER A 142 -18.74 15.70 -11.05
CA SER A 142 -18.19 16.19 -12.32
C SER A 142 -16.88 16.96 -12.13
N LYS A 143 -16.74 17.76 -11.05
CA LYS A 143 -15.50 18.46 -10.71
C LYS A 143 -14.38 17.52 -10.29
N LEU A 144 -14.72 16.30 -9.86
CA LEU A 144 -13.77 15.23 -9.57
C LEU A 144 -13.48 14.34 -10.79
N GLY A 145 -14.05 14.66 -11.96
CA GLY A 145 -13.88 13.89 -13.20
C GLY A 145 -14.71 12.61 -13.24
N LEU A 146 -15.74 12.48 -12.39
CA LEU A 146 -16.60 11.30 -12.30
C LEU A 146 -17.92 11.51 -13.08
N PRO A 147 -18.60 10.42 -13.49
CA PRO A 147 -19.91 10.49 -14.10
C PRO A 147 -20.96 11.17 -13.20
N ASP A 148 -22.02 11.71 -13.80
CA ASP A 148 -23.13 12.30 -13.07
C ASP A 148 -24.00 11.25 -12.37
N GLN A 149 -24.77 11.73 -11.39
CA GLN A 149 -25.62 10.88 -10.57
C GLN A 149 -26.73 10.17 -11.36
N GLN A 150 -27.30 10.84 -12.37
CA GLN A 150 -28.44 10.32 -13.10
C GLN A 150 -28.05 9.10 -13.92
N LEU A 151 -26.89 9.15 -14.60
CA LEU A 151 -26.34 8.00 -15.32
C LEU A 151 -26.14 6.80 -14.39
N LEU A 152 -25.53 7.01 -13.22
CA LEU A 152 -25.23 5.93 -12.28
C LEU A 152 -26.50 5.34 -11.63
N GLN A 153 -27.48 6.18 -11.29
CA GLN A 153 -28.76 5.73 -10.76
C GLN A 153 -29.55 4.88 -11.76
N ASN A 154 -29.58 5.29 -13.04
CA ASN A 154 -30.21 4.52 -14.12
C ASN A 154 -29.58 3.12 -14.25
N ALA A 155 -28.28 3.02 -14.00
CA ALA A 155 -27.53 1.76 -14.00
C ALA A 155 -27.59 0.97 -12.68
N ARG A 156 -28.39 1.41 -11.70
CA ARG A 156 -28.45 0.85 -10.34
C ARG A 156 -27.08 0.81 -9.64
N ILE A 157 -26.24 1.82 -9.87
CA ILE A 157 -24.94 1.99 -9.20
C ILE A 157 -25.07 3.05 -8.11
N ASP A 158 -24.77 2.65 -6.87
CA ASP A 158 -24.72 3.53 -5.71
C ASP A 158 -23.29 3.96 -5.45
N LEU A 159 -22.93 5.14 -5.92
CA LEU A 159 -21.60 5.69 -5.72
C LEU A 159 -21.55 6.57 -4.46
N THR A 160 -20.59 6.26 -3.57
CA THR A 160 -20.14 7.14 -2.50
C THR A 160 -18.74 7.64 -2.81
N VAL A 161 -18.52 8.95 -2.72
CA VAL A 161 -17.19 9.55 -2.88
C VAL A 161 -16.80 10.20 -1.56
N LYS A 162 -15.68 9.78 -0.96
CA LYS A 162 -15.26 10.20 0.39
C LYS A 162 -13.77 10.57 0.42
N SER A 163 -13.43 11.67 1.06
CA SER A 163 -12.04 12.02 1.35
C SER A 163 -11.72 12.04 2.84
N ILE A 164 -10.52 11.59 3.21
CA ILE A 164 -10.03 11.66 4.60
C ILE A 164 -8.64 12.28 4.60
N PHE A 165 -8.50 13.41 5.27
CA PHE A 165 -7.25 14.13 5.44
C PHE A 165 -7.22 14.74 6.83
N PHE A 166 -6.10 14.56 7.54
CA PHE A 166 -5.89 15.10 8.87
C PHE A 166 -4.92 16.27 8.77
N THR A 167 -5.42 17.48 9.01
CA THR A 167 -4.62 18.71 8.94
C THR A 167 -3.57 18.74 10.08
N PRO A 168 -2.40 19.37 9.85
CA PRO A 168 -1.96 20.02 8.62
C PRO A 168 -1.29 19.08 7.61
N LEU A 169 -0.74 17.93 8.02
CA LEU A 169 0.16 17.10 7.20
C LEU A 169 -0.02 15.58 7.43
N SER A 170 -1.25 15.07 7.42
CA SER A 170 -1.45 13.62 7.48
C SER A 170 -2.46 13.14 6.45
N VAL A 171 -1.95 12.33 5.52
CA VAL A 171 -2.72 11.63 4.50
C VAL A 171 -2.98 10.19 4.91
N MET A 172 -4.13 9.65 4.53
CA MET A 172 -4.33 8.20 4.50
C MET A 172 -3.65 7.65 3.25
N HIS A 173 -2.62 6.83 3.41
CA HIS A 173 -1.82 6.32 2.30
C HIS A 173 -2.11 4.88 1.79
N PRO A 174 -3.15 4.13 2.22
CA PRO A 174 -3.42 2.84 1.61
C PRO A 174 -3.90 3.04 0.16
N LYS A 175 -3.58 2.08 -0.71
CA LYS A 175 -4.25 1.95 -2.00
C LYS A 175 -4.70 0.50 -2.16
N PHE A 176 -5.96 0.32 -2.51
CA PHE A 176 -6.49 -0.99 -2.85
C PHE A 176 -7.78 -0.86 -3.65
N VAL A 177 -8.08 -1.89 -4.41
CA VAL A 177 -9.39 -2.09 -5.03
C VAL A 177 -9.94 -3.41 -4.52
N ILE A 178 -11.12 -3.42 -3.92
CA ILE A 178 -11.84 -4.65 -3.58
C ILE A 178 -13.05 -4.76 -4.51
N VAL A 179 -13.25 -5.93 -5.09
CA VAL A 179 -14.38 -6.23 -5.98
C VAL A 179 -15.18 -7.40 -5.40
N ASP A 180 -16.48 -7.16 -5.23
CA ASP A 180 -17.49 -8.11 -4.77
C ASP A 180 -17.15 -8.81 -3.45
N GLY A 181 -16.27 -8.21 -2.65
CA GLY A 181 -15.75 -8.78 -1.41
C GLY A 181 -14.96 -10.09 -1.57
N LYS A 182 -14.58 -10.46 -2.80
CA LYS A 182 -13.92 -11.74 -3.12
C LYS A 182 -12.49 -11.60 -3.60
N ARG A 183 -12.20 -10.50 -4.31
CA ARG A 183 -10.90 -10.23 -4.90
C ARG A 183 -10.43 -8.84 -4.49
N ALA A 184 -9.13 -8.71 -4.25
CA ALA A 184 -8.52 -7.43 -3.99
C ALA A 184 -7.24 -7.22 -4.81
N TRP A 185 -7.00 -5.98 -5.20
CA TRP A 185 -5.76 -5.51 -5.80
C TRP A 185 -5.12 -4.51 -4.85
N VAL A 186 -3.83 -4.67 -4.57
CA VAL A 186 -3.05 -3.77 -3.71
C VAL A 186 -1.96 -3.11 -4.56
N PRO A 187 -2.25 -1.96 -5.19
CA PRO A 187 -1.28 -1.23 -6.00
C PRO A 187 -0.43 -0.27 -5.16
N SER A 188 0.72 0.14 -5.71
CA SER A 188 1.50 1.26 -5.18
C SER A 188 1.12 2.61 -5.81
N CYS A 189 0.48 2.59 -6.98
CA CYS A 189 0.13 3.79 -7.74
C CYS A 189 -1.13 4.52 -7.22
N ASN A 190 -1.15 5.84 -7.39
CA ASN A 190 -2.33 6.68 -7.18
C ASN A 190 -3.15 6.87 -8.47
N VAL A 191 -4.27 7.60 -8.37
CA VAL A 191 -4.97 8.13 -9.55
C VAL A 191 -4.32 9.45 -9.93
N SER A 192 -3.32 9.37 -10.79
CA SER A 192 -2.46 10.51 -11.11
C SER A 192 -1.76 10.34 -12.46
N TRP A 193 -1.06 11.40 -12.89
CA TRP A 193 -0.37 11.48 -14.17
C TRP A 193 1.06 10.91 -14.13
N GLU A 194 1.55 10.51 -12.95
CA GLU A 194 2.94 10.11 -12.83
C GLU A 194 3.23 8.79 -13.57
N ARG A 195 4.37 8.78 -14.28
CA ARG A 195 4.88 7.60 -14.99
C ARG A 195 5.93 6.86 -14.18
N TRP A 196 5.70 6.76 -12.88
CA TRP A 196 6.59 6.03 -11.98
C TRP A 196 6.54 4.53 -12.25
N PHE A 197 7.59 3.82 -11.87
CA PHE A 197 7.58 2.36 -11.88
C PHE A 197 6.85 1.88 -10.62
N GLU A 198 5.74 1.18 -10.85
CA GLU A 198 4.75 0.81 -9.86
C GLU A 198 4.51 -0.70 -9.90
N GLY A 199 3.97 -1.24 -8.81
CA GLY A 199 3.57 -2.63 -8.68
C GLY A 199 2.13 -2.76 -8.20
N CYS A 200 1.48 -3.88 -8.52
CA CYS A 200 0.17 -4.25 -8.01
C CYS A 200 0.05 -5.75 -7.84
N VAL A 201 -0.33 -6.19 -6.64
CA VAL A 201 -0.59 -7.62 -6.35
C VAL A 201 -2.08 -7.84 -6.30
N GLU A 202 -2.56 -8.83 -7.07
CA GLU A 202 -3.91 -9.38 -6.96
C GLU A 202 -3.92 -10.50 -5.92
N VAL A 203 -4.89 -10.46 -5.00
CA VAL A 203 -5.05 -11.44 -3.92
C VAL A 203 -6.52 -11.86 -3.76
N GLU A 204 -6.70 -13.12 -3.35
CA GLU A 204 -7.97 -13.69 -2.89
C GLU A 204 -7.82 -14.29 -1.48
N GLY A 205 -8.94 -14.77 -0.92
CA GLY A 205 -8.97 -15.47 0.36
C GLY A 205 -9.16 -14.53 1.56
N ALA A 206 -8.86 -15.04 2.77
CA ALA A 206 -9.19 -14.37 4.03
C ALA A 206 -8.51 -12.99 4.23
N ILE A 207 -7.50 -12.65 3.44
CA ILE A 207 -6.93 -11.29 3.41
C ILE A 207 -7.94 -10.24 2.91
N VAL A 208 -8.87 -10.63 2.04
CA VAL A 208 -9.90 -9.73 1.51
C VAL A 208 -10.84 -9.29 2.63
N ASP A 209 -11.18 -10.19 3.57
CA ASP A 209 -11.97 -9.85 4.76
C ASP A 209 -11.24 -8.84 5.66
N ARG A 210 -9.91 -8.95 5.77
CA ARG A 210 -9.11 -7.98 6.54
C ARG A 210 -9.06 -6.61 5.87
N LEU A 211 -8.93 -6.57 4.55
CA LEU A 211 -9.00 -5.34 3.76
C LEU A 211 -10.38 -4.69 3.85
N LEU A 212 -11.46 -5.47 3.77
CA LEU A 212 -12.84 -5.00 3.97
C LEU A 212 -13.05 -4.46 5.37
N ALA A 213 -12.63 -5.17 6.40
CA ALA A 213 -12.75 -4.71 7.79
C ALA A 213 -11.97 -3.40 8.02
N PHE A 214 -10.79 -3.26 7.41
CA PHE A 214 -10.04 -2.00 7.43
C PHE A 214 -10.77 -0.88 6.67
N TYR A 215 -11.30 -1.19 5.49
CA TYR A 215 -12.13 -0.27 4.70
C TYR A 215 -13.34 0.22 5.50
N ASP A 216 -14.12 -0.67 6.11
CA ASP A 216 -15.34 -0.33 6.83
C ASP A 216 -15.06 0.63 7.99
N ARG A 217 -13.96 0.40 8.73
CA ARG A 217 -13.53 1.24 9.86
C ARG A 217 -13.08 2.64 9.47
N VAL A 218 -12.66 2.84 8.21
CA VAL A 218 -12.04 4.10 7.78
C VAL A 218 -12.91 4.82 6.75
N TRP A 219 -13.29 4.14 5.67
CA TRP A 219 -14.11 4.70 4.59
C TRP A 219 -15.58 4.30 4.63
N GLY A 220 -15.94 3.25 5.37
CA GLY A 220 -17.31 2.79 5.51
C GLY A 220 -18.30 3.84 5.99
N GLN A 221 -19.59 3.55 5.78
CA GLN A 221 -20.74 4.34 6.22
C GLN A 221 -21.52 3.50 7.25
N GLY A 222 -21.30 3.75 8.54
CA GLY A 222 -21.98 3.10 9.68
C GLY A 222 -21.03 2.45 10.69
N ASP A 223 -21.53 2.18 11.91
CA ASP A 223 -20.75 1.63 13.03
C ASP A 223 -20.48 0.11 12.95
N GLU A 224 -21.13 -0.61 12.02
CA GLU A 224 -21.05 -2.07 11.91
C GLU A 224 -20.51 -2.53 10.54
N PRO A 225 -19.58 -3.51 10.50
CA PRO A 225 -19.11 -4.12 9.26
C PRO A 225 -20.27 -4.74 8.49
N ARG A 226 -20.51 -4.29 7.25
CA ARG A 226 -21.58 -4.86 6.43
C ARG A 226 -21.13 -6.23 5.93
N ARG A 227 -21.50 -7.29 6.65
CA ARG A 227 -21.44 -8.65 6.12
C ARG A 227 -22.37 -8.71 4.92
N THR A 228 -21.82 -8.85 3.72
CA THR A 228 -22.60 -9.32 2.58
C THR A 228 -23.16 -10.70 2.95
N PRO A 229 -24.46 -10.95 2.80
CA PRO A 229 -24.98 -12.30 2.96
C PRO A 229 -24.22 -13.22 2.00
N ASP A 230 -23.80 -14.39 2.49
CA ASP A 230 -23.28 -15.46 1.64
C ASP A 230 -24.33 -15.76 0.57
N SER A 231 -24.14 -15.20 -0.63
CA SER A 231 -24.83 -15.64 -1.83
C SER A 231 -24.30 -17.05 -2.14
N LYS A 232 -24.87 -18.05 -1.50
CA LYS A 232 -24.86 -19.43 -1.98
C LYS A 232 -25.69 -19.47 -3.25
N ASP A 233 -25.14 -18.96 -4.35
CA ASP A 233 -25.52 -19.25 -5.74
C ASP A 233 -24.72 -18.31 -6.65
N ASP A 234 -23.55 -18.79 -7.06
CA ASP A 234 -22.91 -18.38 -8.31
C ASP A 234 -21.97 -19.52 -8.70
N ALA A 235 -22.58 -20.64 -9.10
CA ALA A 235 -21.88 -21.72 -9.76
C ALA A 235 -21.30 -21.21 -11.09
N HIS A 236 -19.98 -21.31 -11.22
CA HIS A 236 -19.17 -21.31 -12.43
C HIS A 236 -19.80 -20.74 -13.72
N ILE A 237 -19.58 -19.45 -13.99
CA ILE A 237 -19.39 -18.97 -15.36
C ILE A 237 -18.08 -18.19 -15.40
N GLY A 238 -16.98 -18.94 -15.49
CA GLY A 238 -15.65 -18.39 -15.76
C GLY A 238 -15.52 -18.03 -17.24
N HIS A 239 -16.01 -16.86 -17.64
CA HIS A 239 -15.49 -16.22 -18.85
C HIS A 239 -14.15 -15.57 -18.51
N HIS A 240 -13.11 -16.40 -18.44
CA HIS A 240 -11.74 -15.94 -18.56
C HIS A 240 -11.54 -15.41 -19.98
N ALA A 241 -11.85 -14.12 -20.21
CA ALA A 241 -11.28 -13.39 -21.32
C ALA A 241 -9.78 -13.20 -21.03
N GLN A 242 -9.00 -14.26 -21.24
CA GLN A 242 -7.54 -14.20 -21.25
C GLN A 242 -7.13 -13.35 -22.45
N SER A 243 -6.91 -12.06 -22.22
CA SER A 243 -6.02 -11.27 -23.07
C SER A 243 -4.61 -11.79 -22.84
N ARG A 244 -4.28 -12.91 -23.51
CA ARG A 244 -2.94 -13.47 -23.56
C ARG A 244 -2.14 -12.55 -24.50
N LEU A 245 -1.64 -11.44 -23.97
CA LEU A 245 -0.69 -10.59 -24.68
C LEU A 245 0.54 -11.44 -25.01
N GLN A 246 0.71 -11.74 -26.29
CA GLN A 246 1.89 -12.41 -26.83
C GLN A 246 3.13 -11.62 -26.43
N ALA A 247 4.11 -12.31 -25.85
CA ALA A 247 5.43 -11.76 -25.59
C ALA A 247 6.11 -11.48 -26.93
N SER A 248 5.99 -10.24 -27.42
CA SER A 248 6.89 -9.74 -28.46
C SER A 248 8.30 -9.59 -27.87
N GLY A 249 9.31 -9.95 -28.65
CA GLY A 249 10.71 -10.15 -28.25
C GLY A 249 11.50 -8.90 -27.83
N GLU A 250 10.86 -7.90 -27.22
CA GLU A 250 11.53 -6.81 -26.51
C GLU A 250 10.94 -6.74 -25.09
N ALA A 251 11.79 -6.79 -24.06
CA ALA A 251 11.34 -6.77 -22.67
C ALA A 251 10.67 -5.43 -22.33
N SER A 252 9.35 -5.36 -22.47
CA SER A 252 8.53 -4.23 -22.04
C SER A 252 8.74 -3.95 -20.54
N ALA A 253 8.81 -2.68 -20.17
CA ALA A 253 8.82 -2.25 -18.77
C ALA A 253 7.50 -2.55 -18.04
N THR A 254 6.46 -2.87 -18.80
CA THR A 254 5.12 -3.26 -18.35
C THR A 254 5.01 -4.78 -18.44
N GLN A 255 4.94 -5.46 -17.30
CA GLN A 255 4.94 -6.92 -17.23
C GLN A 255 3.82 -7.43 -16.30
N GLN A 256 3.56 -8.72 -16.38
CA GLN A 256 2.69 -9.45 -15.46
C GLN A 256 3.29 -10.83 -15.24
N ILE A 257 3.28 -11.28 -13.99
CA ILE A 257 3.56 -12.66 -13.64
C ILE A 257 2.39 -13.23 -12.86
N GLU A 258 2.14 -14.51 -13.03
CA GLU A 258 1.16 -15.25 -12.24
C GLU A 258 1.89 -15.96 -11.09
N PHE A 259 1.29 -15.95 -9.92
CA PHE A 259 1.78 -16.73 -8.79
C PHE A 259 1.35 -18.20 -8.97
N PRO A 260 2.19 -19.18 -8.59
CA PRO A 260 1.81 -20.58 -8.60
C PRO A 260 0.57 -20.82 -7.72
N ALA A 261 -0.38 -21.62 -8.20
CA ALA A 261 -1.60 -21.98 -7.48
C ALA A 261 -1.30 -23.02 -6.37
N ASN A 262 -0.63 -22.59 -5.31
CA ASN A 262 -0.15 -23.44 -4.22
C ASN A 262 -1.08 -23.43 -2.98
N GLY A 263 -2.36 -23.11 -3.16
CA GLY A 263 -3.32 -22.93 -2.08
C GLY A 263 -3.05 -21.66 -1.24
N PRO A 264 -3.77 -21.49 -0.11
CA PRO A 264 -3.60 -20.34 0.77
C PRO A 264 -2.20 -20.30 1.40
N VAL A 265 -1.58 -19.13 1.40
CA VAL A 265 -0.29 -18.86 2.08
C VAL A 265 -0.51 -17.99 3.31
N PRO A 266 0.28 -18.17 4.39
CA PRO A 266 0.28 -17.27 5.52
C PRO A 266 0.49 -15.83 5.08
N THR A 267 -0.29 -14.92 5.64
CA THR A 267 -0.22 -13.49 5.31
C THR A 267 -0.43 -12.68 6.58
N ILE A 268 0.40 -11.65 6.77
CA ILE A 268 0.17 -10.65 7.82
C ILE A 268 -0.35 -9.39 7.16
N PHE A 269 -1.50 -8.92 7.60
CA PHE A 269 -2.04 -7.62 7.23
C PHE A 269 -1.31 -6.54 8.02
N LEU A 270 -0.60 -5.64 7.32
CA LEU A 270 0.26 -4.62 7.92
C LEU A 270 -0.31 -3.21 7.69
N PRO A 271 -1.33 -2.78 8.45
CA PRO A 271 -1.84 -1.42 8.33
C PRO A 271 -0.81 -0.40 8.83
N SER A 272 -0.93 0.84 8.32
CA SER A 272 -0.23 2.02 8.83
C SER A 272 -1.28 3.08 9.17
N PRO A 273 -1.86 3.04 10.38
CA PRO A 273 -2.88 3.99 10.81
C PRO A 273 -2.42 5.44 10.84
N HIS A 274 -3.40 6.35 10.82
CA HIS A 274 -3.16 7.72 11.21
C HIS A 274 -2.86 7.79 12.70
N HIS A 275 -1.83 8.54 13.05
CA HIS A 275 -1.45 8.84 14.42
C HIS A 275 -1.12 10.33 14.49
N ARG A 276 -1.41 10.95 15.63
CA ARG A 276 -0.86 12.28 15.94
C ARG A 276 0.51 12.06 16.56
N ASN A 277 1.53 12.70 16.01
CA ASN A 277 2.83 12.73 16.67
C ASN A 277 2.79 13.84 17.74
N PRO A 278 2.68 13.53 19.05
CA PRO A 278 2.63 14.55 20.09
C PRO A 278 3.95 15.34 20.21
N LYS A 279 5.03 14.84 19.60
CA LYS A 279 6.36 15.46 19.57
C LYS A 279 6.74 15.96 18.16
N PHE A 280 5.76 16.28 17.32
CA PHE A 280 6.01 16.87 16.01
C PHE A 280 6.83 18.17 16.17
N SER A 281 8.03 18.19 15.61
CA SER A 281 8.92 19.35 15.61
C SER A 281 9.05 19.88 14.19
N PHE A 282 8.84 21.19 14.01
CA PHE A 282 9.14 21.89 12.76
C PHE A 282 10.64 21.89 12.42
N PHE A 283 11.49 21.56 13.40
CA PHE A 283 12.92 21.39 13.25
C PHE A 283 13.26 19.89 13.27
N PRO A 284 13.54 19.27 12.11
CA PRO A 284 13.72 17.82 12.00
C PRO A 284 14.83 17.24 12.88
N PHE A 285 15.84 18.05 13.21
CA PHE A 285 16.95 17.65 14.08
C PHE A 285 16.59 17.61 15.58
N LEU A 286 15.42 18.12 15.97
CA LEU A 286 14.86 18.03 17.33
C LEU A 286 13.74 16.98 17.43
N ALA A 287 13.32 16.37 16.32
CA ALA A 287 12.22 15.41 16.31
C ALA A 287 12.63 14.06 16.93
N GLN A 288 11.66 13.36 17.50
CA GLN A 288 11.84 12.03 18.12
C GLN A 288 12.57 11.06 17.19
N VAL A 289 13.55 10.34 17.74
CA VAL A 289 14.43 9.40 17.02
C VAL A 289 13.68 8.13 16.58
N ASP A 290 12.66 7.74 17.34
CA ASP A 290 11.93 6.50 17.13
C ASP A 290 10.75 6.68 16.16
N PRO A 291 10.55 5.74 15.22
CA PRO A 291 9.37 5.75 14.36
C PRO A 291 8.12 5.39 15.18
N PRO A 292 6.93 5.86 14.75
CA PRO A 292 5.67 5.42 15.35
C PRO A 292 5.54 3.90 15.22
N MET A 293 5.13 3.22 16.29
CA MET A 293 5.12 1.75 16.34
C MET A 293 3.87 1.15 15.69
N THR A 294 3.65 1.44 14.42
CA THR A 294 2.57 0.81 13.64
C THR A 294 2.92 -0.65 13.30
N PRO A 295 1.93 -1.51 13.01
CA PRO A 295 2.20 -2.88 12.58
C PRO A 295 3.17 -2.99 11.40
N LEU A 296 3.04 -2.09 10.41
CA LEU A 296 3.96 -2.01 9.28
C LEU A 296 5.39 -1.65 9.70
N ASN A 297 5.57 -0.64 10.56
CA ASN A 297 6.90 -0.22 11.01
C ASN A 297 7.57 -1.30 11.86
N ALA A 298 6.83 -1.89 12.80
CA ALA A 298 7.31 -2.99 13.64
C ALA A 298 7.77 -4.18 12.78
N ALA A 299 6.98 -4.54 11.75
CA ALA A 299 7.32 -5.63 10.84
C ALA A 299 8.59 -5.32 10.04
N LEU A 300 8.73 -4.11 9.50
CA LEU A 300 9.93 -3.71 8.75
C LEU A 300 11.20 -3.75 9.62
N LEU A 301 11.14 -3.18 10.83
CA LEU A 301 12.27 -3.22 11.77
C LEU A 301 12.64 -4.65 12.15
N THR A 302 11.65 -5.50 12.43
CA THR A 302 11.87 -6.91 12.75
C THR A 302 12.49 -7.66 11.56
N LEU A 303 12.04 -7.39 10.33
CA LEU A 303 12.64 -7.98 9.11
C LEU A 303 14.10 -7.56 8.92
N PHE A 304 14.44 -6.29 9.16
CA PHE A 304 15.83 -5.83 9.05
C PHE A 304 16.73 -6.46 10.12
N THR A 305 16.25 -6.57 11.35
CA THR A 305 16.96 -7.25 12.44
C THR A 305 17.18 -8.73 12.14
N ASN A 306 16.17 -9.41 11.61
CA ASN A 306 16.21 -10.85 11.34
C ASN A 306 16.95 -11.23 10.04
N ALA A 307 17.22 -10.27 9.16
CA ALA A 307 17.89 -10.56 7.89
C ALA A 307 19.28 -11.18 8.13
N GLN A 308 19.53 -12.34 7.51
CA GLN A 308 20.78 -13.10 7.68
C GLN A 308 21.72 -13.00 6.48
N ARG A 309 21.19 -12.78 5.27
CA ARG A 309 21.99 -12.86 4.04
C ARG A 309 21.86 -11.64 3.14
N LYS A 310 20.63 -11.24 2.80
CA LYS A 310 20.41 -10.17 1.82
C LYS A 310 19.14 -9.39 2.10
N ILE A 311 19.21 -8.07 1.99
CA ILE A 311 18.09 -7.14 1.96
C ILE A 311 18.05 -6.48 0.59
N THR A 312 16.90 -6.50 -0.08
CA THR A 312 16.68 -5.75 -1.33
C THR A 312 15.53 -4.79 -1.13
N ILE A 313 15.80 -3.49 -1.32
CA ILE A 313 14.82 -2.42 -1.21
C ILE A 313 14.64 -1.78 -2.58
N LEU A 314 13.38 -1.66 -3.00
CA LEU A 314 12.95 -0.80 -4.09
C LEU A 314 12.04 0.26 -3.47
N THR A 315 12.49 1.52 -3.49
CA THR A 315 11.71 2.62 -2.89
C THR A 315 11.95 3.92 -3.64
N PRO A 316 10.92 4.76 -3.87
CA PRO A 316 11.11 6.05 -4.52
C PRO A 316 12.10 6.95 -3.76
N ASN A 317 12.08 6.90 -2.42
CA ASN A 317 12.88 7.74 -1.54
C ASN A 317 13.51 6.94 -0.41
N VAL A 318 14.71 7.35 0.00
CA VAL A 318 15.45 6.78 1.15
C VAL A 318 15.81 7.93 2.08
N THR A 319 14.91 8.23 3.02
CA THR A 319 15.07 9.36 3.97
C THR A 319 14.70 9.01 5.41
N SER A 320 14.14 7.82 5.66
CA SER A 320 13.79 7.36 7.01
C SER A 320 15.04 6.94 7.78
N TRP A 321 15.40 7.68 8.82
CA TRP A 321 16.57 7.38 9.65
C TRP A 321 16.52 6.00 10.32
N PRO A 322 15.40 5.58 10.95
CA PRO A 322 15.31 4.23 11.54
C PRO A 322 15.60 3.10 10.55
N VAL A 323 15.17 3.26 9.30
CA VAL A 323 15.46 2.30 8.22
C VAL A 323 16.95 2.34 7.87
N VAL A 324 17.54 3.53 7.74
CA VAL A 324 18.96 3.69 7.41
C VAL A 324 19.86 3.08 8.49
N GLU A 325 19.55 3.29 9.78
CA GLU A 325 20.27 2.66 10.89
C GLU A 325 20.14 1.14 10.84
N SER A 326 18.92 0.62 10.70
CA SER A 326 18.68 -0.82 10.64
C SER A 326 19.44 -1.50 9.48
N LEU A 327 19.61 -0.79 8.36
CA LEU A 327 20.41 -1.27 7.23
C LEU A 327 21.92 -1.21 7.49
N LEU A 328 22.42 -0.22 8.22
CA LEU A 328 23.81 -0.17 8.66
C LEU A 328 24.10 -1.32 9.65
N ASP A 329 23.19 -1.58 10.58
CA ASP A 329 23.31 -2.71 11.50
C ASP A 329 23.32 -4.05 10.75
N ALA A 330 22.47 -4.20 9.73
CA ALA A 330 22.49 -5.37 8.88
C ALA A 330 23.83 -5.52 8.14
N LEU A 331 24.37 -4.44 7.57
CA LEU A 331 25.69 -4.43 6.93
C LEU A 331 26.81 -4.81 7.91
N ALA A 332 26.76 -4.32 9.15
CA ALA A 332 27.71 -4.67 10.20
C ALA A 332 27.65 -6.16 10.58
N ARG A 333 26.48 -6.79 10.46
CA ARG A 333 26.30 -8.25 10.61
C ARG A 333 26.73 -9.05 9.36
N GLY A 334 27.20 -8.40 8.30
CA GLY A 334 27.61 -9.05 7.05
C GLY A 334 26.46 -9.34 6.07
N VAL A 335 25.29 -8.72 6.24
CA VAL A 335 24.14 -8.86 5.35
C VAL A 335 24.32 -7.99 4.10
N ASP A 336 24.11 -8.55 2.91
CA ASP A 336 24.15 -7.81 1.64
C ASP A 336 22.96 -6.86 1.50
N VAL A 337 23.20 -5.54 1.41
CA VAL A 337 22.13 -4.55 1.20
C VAL A 337 22.14 -4.01 -0.23
N GLN A 338 21.03 -4.20 -0.94
CA GLN A 338 20.79 -3.63 -2.28
C GLN A 338 19.64 -2.63 -2.23
N ILE A 339 19.91 -1.36 -2.53
CA ILE A 339 18.89 -0.31 -2.60
C ILE A 339 18.76 0.18 -4.05
N ARG A 340 17.53 0.15 -4.57
CA ARG A 340 17.13 0.75 -5.85
C ARG A 340 16.16 1.87 -5.56
N THR A 341 16.49 3.07 -6.04
CA THR A 341 15.72 4.28 -5.74
C THR A 341 15.74 5.25 -6.91
N SER A 342 14.86 6.25 -6.89
CA SER A 342 14.73 7.23 -7.97
C SER A 342 15.71 8.39 -7.78
N LYS A 343 16.23 8.91 -8.90
CA LYS A 343 17.11 10.08 -8.88
C LYS A 343 16.28 11.36 -9.01
N GLY A 344 16.36 12.25 -8.02
CA GLY A 344 15.76 13.59 -8.09
C GLY A 344 14.23 13.64 -7.96
N MET A 345 13.59 12.56 -7.49
CA MET A 345 12.15 12.52 -7.28
C MET A 345 11.76 13.38 -6.07
N MET A 346 10.71 14.22 -6.18
CA MET A 346 10.10 14.93 -5.04
C MET A 346 11.09 15.64 -4.10
N LEU A 347 12.06 16.39 -4.65
CA LEU A 347 13.14 16.98 -3.85
C LEU A 347 12.64 18.01 -2.84
N ILE A 348 11.67 18.84 -3.24
CA ILE A 348 11.11 19.90 -2.37
C ILE A 348 10.32 19.25 -1.23
N GLU A 349 9.46 18.30 -1.55
CA GLU A 349 8.68 17.56 -0.55
C GLU A 349 9.58 16.82 0.43
N GLN A 350 10.68 16.21 -0.04
CA GLN A 350 11.68 15.59 0.83
C GLN A 350 12.34 16.60 1.78
N LEU A 351 12.71 17.78 1.29
CA LEU A 351 13.29 18.83 2.14
C LEU A 351 12.29 19.31 3.20
N VAL A 352 11.03 19.52 2.81
CA VAL A 352 9.98 20.00 3.72
C VAL A 352 9.61 18.94 4.76
N THR A 353 9.49 17.67 4.36
CA THR A 353 8.96 16.60 5.23
C THR A 353 10.03 15.84 6.00
N ALA A 354 11.26 15.76 5.47
CA ALA A 354 12.34 14.98 6.06
C ALA A 354 13.60 15.80 6.39
N GLY A 355 13.65 17.10 6.03
CA GLY A 355 14.83 17.94 6.25
C GLY A 355 16.09 17.48 5.50
N THR A 356 15.93 16.57 4.54
CA THR A 356 17.03 15.94 3.81
C THR A 356 16.55 15.48 2.43
N THR A 357 17.46 14.92 1.64
CA THR A 357 17.11 14.28 0.37
C THR A 357 17.69 12.88 0.32
N THR A 358 17.10 12.02 -0.52
CA THR A 358 17.59 10.67 -0.80
C THR A 358 19.07 10.67 -1.18
N SER A 359 19.50 11.62 -2.02
CA SER A 359 20.91 11.77 -2.40
C SER A 359 21.82 12.06 -1.21
N TRP A 360 21.38 12.91 -0.27
CA TRP A 360 22.16 13.27 0.90
C TRP A 360 22.22 12.13 1.91
N CYS A 361 21.07 11.50 2.17
CA CYS A 361 20.96 10.35 3.06
C CYS A 361 21.84 9.19 2.57
N LEU A 362 21.78 8.84 1.27
CA LEU A 362 22.63 7.80 0.70
C LEU A 362 24.12 8.13 0.74
N ARG A 363 24.52 9.40 0.56
CA ARG A 363 25.93 9.79 0.72
C ARG A 363 26.42 9.54 2.16
N LYS A 364 25.65 9.95 3.17
CA LYS A 364 25.97 9.71 4.58
C LYS A 364 25.99 8.22 4.92
N PHE A 365 25.01 7.46 4.43
CA PHE A 365 24.95 6.01 4.59
C PHE A 365 26.20 5.33 4.04
N ILE A 366 26.64 5.71 2.83
CA ILE A 366 27.86 5.17 2.22
C ILE A 366 29.11 5.54 3.03
N GLN A 367 29.20 6.78 3.53
CA GLN A 367 30.32 7.21 4.38
C GLN A 367 30.40 6.36 5.63
N ARG A 368 29.30 6.23 6.38
CA ARG A 368 29.24 5.43 7.60
C ARG A 368 29.56 3.96 7.36
N TYR A 369 29.08 3.40 6.25
CA TYR A 369 29.46 2.04 5.86
C TYR A 369 30.98 1.91 5.61
N ASN A 370 31.60 2.86 4.93
CA ASN A 370 33.06 2.81 4.72
C ASN A 370 33.81 2.92 6.07
N ASP A 371 33.34 3.73 7.00
CA ASP A 371 33.93 3.86 8.33
C ASP A 371 33.85 2.53 9.08
N LEU A 372 32.71 1.82 9.03
CA LEU A 372 32.54 0.48 9.59
C LEU A 372 33.53 -0.53 8.99
N VAL A 373 33.78 -0.47 7.69
CA VAL A 373 34.73 -1.37 7.00
C VAL A 373 36.18 -1.09 7.38
N ASN A 374 36.51 0.18 7.63
CA ASN A 374 37.87 0.64 7.90
C ASN A 374 38.27 0.56 9.38
N GLN A 375 37.35 0.18 10.29
CA GLN A 375 37.68 0.02 11.71
C GLN A 375 38.69 -1.12 11.92
N PRO A 376 39.74 -0.91 12.75
CA PRO A 376 40.71 -1.96 13.06
C PRO A 376 40.00 -3.14 13.71
N ARG A 377 40.21 -4.34 13.17
CA ARG A 377 39.68 -5.56 13.80
C ARG A 377 40.47 -5.87 15.06
N SER A 378 39.75 -6.30 16.09
CA SER A 378 40.36 -6.92 17.27
C SER A 378 41.26 -8.08 16.83
N SER A 379 42.48 -8.12 17.35
CA SER A 379 43.43 -9.22 17.15
C SER A 379 43.05 -10.49 17.91
N ASP A 380 42.04 -10.42 18.77
CA ASP A 380 41.51 -11.53 19.53
C ASP A 380 40.54 -12.38 18.68
N PRO A 381 40.87 -13.64 18.36
CA PRO A 381 40.04 -14.50 17.50
C PRO A 381 38.64 -14.79 18.08
N GLU A 382 38.44 -14.68 19.40
CA GLU A 382 37.13 -14.88 20.05
C GLU A 382 36.21 -13.65 19.93
N ASN A 383 36.74 -12.48 19.56
CA ASN A 383 36.03 -11.19 19.45
C ASN A 383 35.93 -10.66 17.99
N GLN A 384 36.15 -11.51 16.98
CA GLN A 384 36.07 -11.09 15.58
C GLN A 384 34.62 -10.97 15.09
N ALA A 385 34.15 -9.74 14.90
CA ALA A 385 32.88 -9.48 14.23
C ALA A 385 32.91 -9.96 12.75
N PRO A 386 31.78 -10.46 12.22
CA PRO A 386 31.68 -10.91 10.82
C PRO A 386 32.09 -9.81 9.83
N ALA A 387 32.57 -10.21 8.65
CA ALA A 387 33.02 -9.25 7.64
C ALA A 387 31.84 -8.48 7.03
N PRO A 388 31.92 -7.13 6.95
CA PRO A 388 30.91 -6.34 6.27
C PRO A 388 30.83 -6.69 4.78
N ALA A 389 29.60 -6.65 4.24
CA ALA A 389 29.28 -7.06 2.87
C ALA A 389 29.95 -6.17 1.79
N ARG A 390 30.61 -6.75 0.79
CA ARG A 390 31.35 -5.98 -0.24
C ARG A 390 30.45 -5.06 -1.07
N ARG A 391 30.85 -3.78 -1.17
CA ARG A 391 30.11 -2.76 -1.93
C ARG A 391 30.20 -2.96 -3.45
N GLN A 392 29.06 -2.90 -4.14
CA GLN A 392 28.98 -2.72 -5.59
C GLN A 392 28.02 -1.56 -5.93
N THR A 393 28.54 -0.49 -6.54
CA THR A 393 27.69 0.62 -7.02
C THR A 393 27.51 0.51 -8.53
N ARG A 394 26.29 0.28 -9.00
CA ARG A 394 25.94 0.34 -10.43
C ARG A 394 24.96 1.49 -10.66
N ARG A 395 25.40 2.53 -11.37
CA ARG A 395 24.50 3.56 -11.92
C ARG A 395 23.98 3.06 -13.26
N ARG A 396 22.69 2.74 -13.34
CA ARG A 396 22.02 2.66 -14.65
C ARG A 396 21.68 4.09 -15.06
N ARG A 397 22.10 4.48 -16.27
CA ARG A 397 21.80 5.79 -16.86
C ARG A 397 20.32 5.89 -17.18
#